data_AF-A0A519KN35-F1
#
_entry.id   AF-A0A519KN35-F1
#
_cell.length_a   1.000
_cell.length_b   1.000
_cell.length_c   1.000
_cell.angle_alpha   90.00
_cell.angle_beta   90.00
_cell.angle_gamma   90.00
#
_symmetry.space_group_name_H-M   'P 1'
#
loop_
_entity.id
_entity.type
_entity.pdbx_description
1 polymer ?
#
loop_
_entity_poly.entity_id
_entity_poly.type
_entity_poly.pdbx_seq_one_letter_code
_entity_poly.pdbx_strand_id
1 'polypeptide(L)' 'NLLFFGNFYKMPLEEYLWAMKEMMTDRQYLYDTMIKDLYYLGIVLNRKYKLLRLTYTVFTIGIIASVVAFVVAFRNVTV' A
#
# COMPACT_ATOMS: atom_id res chain seq x y z
N ASN A 1 -6.35 10.14 16.74
CA ASN A 1 -5.45 10.71 15.72
C ASN A 1 -6.30 11.51 14.75
N LEU A 2 -6.30 12.85 14.88
CA LEU A 2 -7.08 13.78 14.04
C LEU A 2 -6.63 13.76 12.57
N LEU A 3 -5.38 13.38 12.32
CA LEU A 3 -4.80 13.26 10.98
C LEU A 3 -5.21 11.96 10.27
N PHE A 4 -5.82 11.01 10.98
CA PHE A 4 -6.25 9.75 10.39
C PHE A 4 -7.60 9.91 9.68
N PHE A 5 -7.61 9.65 8.38
CA PHE A 5 -8.78 9.75 7.50
C PHE A 5 -10.06 9.09 8.04
N GLY A 6 -9.94 7.96 8.75
CA GLY A 6 -11.09 7.26 9.33
C GLY A 6 -11.81 8.03 10.46
N ASN A 7 -11.14 8.99 11.11
CA ASN A 7 -11.72 9.75 12.23
C ASN A 7 -12.36 11.07 11.81
N PHE A 8 -11.78 11.78 10.84
CA PHE A 8 -12.28 13.12 10.46
C PHE A 8 -13.34 13.10 9.35
N TYR A 9 -13.50 12.02 8.57
CA TYR A 9 -14.47 12.00 7.46
C TYR A 9 -15.93 12.18 7.90
N LYS A 10 -16.23 11.92 9.18
CA LYS A 10 -17.55 12.09 9.79
C LYS A 10 -17.71 13.41 10.57
N MET A 11 -16.68 14.26 10.63
CA MET A 11 -16.72 15.50 11.40
C MET A 11 -17.19 16.69 10.55
N PRO A 12 -18.02 17.59 11.11
CA PRO A 12 -18.29 18.90 10.52
C PRO A 12 -16.99 19.70 10.32
N LEU A 13 -16.93 20.48 9.24
CA LEU A 13 -15.74 21.26 8.87
C LEU A 13 -15.27 22.20 9.98
N GLU A 14 -16.20 22.85 10.70
CA GLU A 14 -15.87 23.78 11.78
C GLU A 14 -15.21 23.08 12.97
N GLU A 15 -15.71 21.92 13.37
CA GLU A 15 -15.12 21.12 14.45
C GLU A 15 -13.72 20.61 14.07
N TYR A 16 -13.56 20.18 12.81
CA TYR A 16 -12.25 19.76 12.29
C TYR A 16 -11.25 20.91 12.29
N LEU A 17 -11.66 22.10 11.85
CA LEU A 17 -10.81 23.30 11.82
C LEU A 17 -10.36 23.72 13.22
N TRP A 18 -11.27 23.71 14.19
CA TRP A 18 -10.95 24.03 15.58
C TRP A 18 -9.97 23.02 16.18
N ALA A 19 -10.26 21.72 16.04
CA ALA A 19 -9.41 20.67 16.58
C ALA A 19 -8.01 20.63 15.94
N MET A 20 -7.91 20.94 14.64
CA MET A 20 -6.63 21.06 13.94
C MET A 20 -5.83 22.27 14.41
N LYS A 21 -6.48 23.42 14.63
CA LYS A 21 -5.81 24.61 15.18
C LYS A 21 -5.27 24.34 16.58
N GLU A 22 -6.04 23.67 17.43
CA GLU A 22 -5.61 23.29 18.78
C GLU A 22 -4.41 22.34 18.75
N MET A 23 -4.43 21.35 17.85
CA MET A 23 -3.32 20.42 17.64
C MET A 23 -2.05 21.12 17.12
N MET A 24 -2.19 22.19 16.32
CA MET A 24 -1.06 22.98 15.83
C MET A 24 -0.38 23.81 16.92
N THR A 25 -1.08 24.11 18.01
CA THR A 25 -0.53 24.79 19.19
C THR A 25 0.49 23.91 19.90
N ASP A 26 0.25 22.59 19.96
CA ASP A 26 1.20 21.59 20.46
C ASP A 26 2.02 20.99 19.30
N ARG A 27 3.11 21.70 18.96
CA ARG A 27 4.05 21.29 17.92
C ARG A 27 4.60 19.87 18.14
N GLN A 28 4.91 19.50 19.38
CA GLN A 28 5.55 18.22 19.67
C GLN A 28 4.59 17.06 19.44
N TYR A 29 3.35 17.19 19.93
CA TYR A 29 2.30 16.22 19.67
C TYR A 29 1.97 16.11 18.18
N LEU A 30 1.95 17.22 17.44
CA LEU A 30 1.76 17.23 15.99
C LEU A 30 2.85 16.41 15.27
N TYR A 31 4.12 16.70 15.54
CA TYR A 31 5.23 16.02 14.89
C TYR A 31 5.29 14.53 15.25
N ASP A 32 5.11 14.17 16.52
CA ASP A 32 5.07 12.76 16.95
C ASP A 32 3.93 11.99 16.28
N THR A 33 2.79 12.64 16.09
CA THR A 33 1.64 12.04 15.42
C THR A 33 1.91 11.81 13.93
N MET A 34 2.53 12.78 13.25
CA MET A 34 2.93 12.64 11.84
C MET A 34 3.98 11.54 11.64
N ILE A 35 4.98 11.46 12.53
CA ILE A 35 6.02 10.41 12.48
C ILE A 35 5.39 9.02 12.62
N LYS A 36 4.49 8.84 13.59
CA LYS A 36 3.76 7.57 13.78
C LYS A 36 2.94 7.22 12.55
N ASP A 37 2.22 8.18 11.98
CA ASP A 37 1.39 7.94 10.80
C ASP A 37 2.22 7.50 9.58
N LEU A 38 3.33 8.20 9.30
CA LEU A 38 4.27 7.82 8.23
C LEU A 38 4.87 6.42 8.45
N TYR A 39 5.23 6.08 9.69
CA TYR A 39 5.78 4.76 10.01
C TYR A 39 4.77 3.63 9.75
N TYR A 40 3.53 3.78 10.24
CA TYR A 40 2.47 2.80 10.00
C TYR A 40 2.06 2.73 8.53
N LEU A 41 2.04 3.87 7.83
CA LEU A 41 1.80 3.93 6.38
C LEU A 41 2.85 3.09 5.63
N GLY A 42 4.12 3.19 6.00
CA GLY A 42 5.19 2.37 5.42
C GLY A 42 4.98 0.87 5.62
N ILE A 43 4.55 0.46 6.82
CA ILE A 43 4.26 -0.95 7.14
C ILE A 43 3.11 -1.50 6.28
N VAL A 44 1.99 -0.78 6.21
CA VAL A 44 0.83 -1.24 5.44
C VAL A 44 1.13 -1.26 3.94
N LEU A 45 1.97 -0.33 3.47
CA LEU A 45 2.42 -0.30 2.09
C LEU A 45 3.26 -1.54 1.79
N ASN A 46 4.26 -1.85 2.62
CA ASN A 46 5.08 -3.06 2.45
C ASN A 46 4.23 -4.34 2.36
N ARG A 47 3.18 -4.46 3.19
CA ARG A 47 2.25 -5.59 3.13
C ARG A 47 1.52 -5.68 1.78
N LYS A 48 1.00 -4.56 1.26
CA LYS A 48 0.34 -4.51 -0.05
C LYS A 48 1.31 -4.86 -1.19
N TYR A 49 2.54 -4.34 -1.14
CA TYR A 49 3.58 -4.62 -2.13
C TYR A 49 4.03 -6.08 -2.11
N LYS A 50 4.08 -6.72 -0.93
CA LYS A 50 4.43 -8.15 -0.82
C LYS A 50 3.40 -9.03 -1.53
N LEU A 51 2.11 -8.74 -1.35
CA LEU A 51 1.03 -9.45 -2.05
C LEU A 51 1.13 -9.24 -3.56
N LEU A 52 1.33 -8.00 -4.01
CA LEU A 52 1.46 -7.70 -5.43
C LEU A 52 2.67 -8.39 -6.07
N ARG A 53 3.81 -8.41 -5.35
CA ARG A 53 5.02 -9.12 -5.79
C ARG A 53 4.76 -10.61 -5.95
N LEU A 54 4.06 -11.25 -5.01
CA LEU A 54 3.74 -12.67 -5.09
C LEU A 54 2.92 -12.98 -6.36
N THR A 55 1.85 -12.21 -6.60
CA THR A 55 1.02 -12.37 -7.81
C THR A 55 1.85 -12.22 -9.08
N TYR A 56 2.71 -11.21 -9.13
CA TYR A 56 3.58 -10.98 -10.29
C TYR A 56 4.55 -12.16 -10.50
N THR A 57 5.22 -12.63 -9.45
CA THR A 57 6.14 -13.77 -9.56
C THR A 57 5.45 -15.03 -10.06
N VAL A 58 4.28 -15.37 -9.51
CA VAL A 58 3.51 -16.55 -9.95
C VAL A 58 3.07 -16.41 -11.41
N PHE A 59 2.57 -15.23 -11.79
CA PHE A 59 2.12 -14.94 -13.16
C PHE A 59 3.27 -15.04 -14.18
N THR A 60 4.42 -14.43 -13.88
CA THR A 60 5.60 -14.49 -14.76
C THR A 60 6.13 -15.92 -14.93
N ILE A 61 6.20 -16.71 -13.86
CA ILE A 61 6.60 -18.12 -13.95
C ILE A 61 5.63 -18.91 -14.84
N GLY A 62 4.32 -18.68 -14.69
CA GLY A 62 3.29 -19.32 -15.51
C GLY A 62 3.41 -19.00 -17.00
N ILE A 63 3.69 -17.74 -17.36
CA ILE A 63 3.94 -17.32 -18.74
C ILE A 63 5.17 -18.04 -19.31
N ILE A 64 6.29 -18.01 -18.58
CA ILE A 64 7.54 -18.63 -19.04
C ILE A 64 7.33 -20.14 -19.24
N ALA A 65 6.70 -20.83 -18.29
CA ALA A 65 6.40 -22.25 -18.40
C ALA A 65 5.53 -22.57 -19.61
N SER A 66 4.52 -21.74 -19.90
CA SER A 66 3.64 -21.90 -21.06
C SER A 66 4.40 -21.75 -22.37
N VAL A 67 5.28 -20.74 -22.48
CA VAL A 67 6.12 -20.52 -23.66
C VAL A 67 7.09 -21.69 -23.86
N VAL A 68 7.75 -22.16 -22.80
CA VAL A 68 8.68 -23.30 -22.88
C VAL A 68 7.95 -24.57 -23.29
N ALA A 69 6.79 -24.86 -22.71
CA ALA A 69 5.99 -26.03 -23.07
C ALA A 69 5.57 -26.00 -24.54
N PHE A 70 5.17 -24.82 -25.04
CA PHE A 70 4.84 -24.63 -26.45
C PHE A 70 6.05 -24.90 -27.36
N VAL A 71 7.23 -24.34 -27.05
CA VAL A 71 8.46 -24.58 -27.82
C VAL A 71 8.84 -26.06 -27.85
N VAL A 72 8.77 -26.76 -26.70
CA VAL A 72 9.08 -28.19 -26.61
C VAL A 72 8.09 -29.04 -27.41
N ALA A 73 6.79 -28.75 -27.27
CA ALA A 73 5.75 -29.46 -28.02
C ALA A 73 5.93 -29.32 -29.53
N PHE A 74 6.15 -28.09 -30.01
CA PHE A 74 6.34 -27.86 -31.45
C PHE A 74 7.65 -28.46 -31.98
N ARG A 75 8.74 -28.41 -31.20
CA ARG A 75 10.01 -29.04 -31.58
C ARG A 75 9.90 -30.57 -31.69
N ASN A 76 9.14 -31.21 -30.81
CA ASN A 76 8.92 -32.67 -30.86
C ASN A 76 7.91 -33.08 -31.93
N VAL A 77 7.04 -32.19 -32.39
CA VAL A 77 6.04 -32.46 -33.44
C VAL A 77 6.63 -32.34 -34.86
N THR A 78 7.73 -31.60 -35.03
CA THR A 78 8.36 -31.39 -36.36
C THR A 78 9.47 -32.41 -36.73
N VAL A 79 9.81 -33.34 -35.83
CA VAL A 79 10.77 -34.44 -36.08
C VAL A 79 10.00 -35.73 -36.34
#